data_AF-A0A4R2J672-F1
#
_entry.id   AF-A0A4R2J672-F1
#
_cell.length_a   1.000
_cell.length_b   1.000
_cell.length_c   1.000
_cell.angle_alpha   90.00
_cell.angle_beta   90.00
_cell.angle_gamma   90.00
#
_symmetry.space_group_name_H-M   'P 1'
#
loop_
_entity.id
_entity.type
_entity.pdbx_description
1 polymer ?
#
loop_
_entity_poly.entity_id
_entity_poly.type
_entity_poly.pdbx_seq_one_letter_code
_entity_poly.pdbx_strand_id
1 'polypeptide(L)'
;MVTFCLAPAQRADLADAVVALEIDDRTALTDLPTWRKAHPDGFTRACTALYESAKGSGSSGFASVLPFLTGLFGAVLAFLAAAFVDLRARGRALGDNLRTAVTDFHERGDVFLRGIKVGAADSELVRARRKLVNQLADVKARHPKWHLVTTALEPLDDTLGPAMGQGWDDNATRSRDRVRDLTESLNELRDNVLTIAAGLAVVVGSHKAVKEVKGGGAKAVGIATTAETAAVAAEERP
;
A
#
# COMPACT_ATOMS: atom_id res chain seq x y z
N MET A 1 0.56 -17.07 -46.17
CA MET A 1 0.80 -16.23 -44.98
C MET A 1 0.29 -16.88 -43.70
N VAL A 2 -0.92 -17.49 -43.69
CA VAL A 2 -1.52 -18.17 -42.53
C VAL A 2 -0.74 -19.40 -42.01
N THR A 3 0.12 -19.99 -42.84
CA THR A 3 0.91 -21.18 -42.49
C THR A 3 2.07 -20.93 -41.53
N PHE A 4 2.50 -19.67 -41.33
CA PHE A 4 3.65 -19.35 -40.47
C PHE A 4 3.31 -19.54 -38.97
N CYS A 5 2.15 -19.05 -38.53
CA CYS A 5 1.73 -19.05 -37.12
C CYS A 5 1.29 -20.41 -36.55
N LEU A 6 1.22 -21.45 -37.39
CA LEU A 6 0.79 -22.79 -36.96
C LEU A 6 1.96 -23.73 -36.65
N ALA A 7 3.18 -23.30 -36.96
CA ALA A 7 4.40 -24.01 -36.61
C ALA A 7 4.49 -24.15 -35.07
N PRO A 8 4.85 -25.33 -34.53
CA PRO A 8 4.90 -25.55 -33.08
C PRO A 8 5.73 -24.51 -32.32
N ALA A 9 6.83 -24.04 -32.93
CA ALA A 9 7.72 -23.03 -32.37
C ALA A 9 7.05 -21.66 -32.18
N GLN A 10 6.01 -21.33 -32.97
CA GLN A 10 5.35 -20.02 -32.93
C GLN A 10 4.04 -20.01 -32.14
N ARG A 11 3.62 -21.17 -31.61
CA ARG A 11 2.38 -21.27 -30.82
C ARG A 11 2.49 -20.57 -29.47
N ALA A 12 3.67 -20.60 -28.85
CA ALA A 12 3.94 -19.88 -27.61
C ALA A 12 3.89 -18.36 -27.84
N ASP A 13 4.58 -17.87 -28.88
CA ASP A 13 4.60 -16.43 -29.19
C ASP A 13 3.22 -15.92 -29.65
N LEU A 14 2.40 -16.77 -30.28
CA LEU A 14 1.02 -16.41 -30.64
C LEU A 14 0.12 -16.30 -29.41
N ALA A 15 0.32 -17.15 -28.40
CA ALA A 15 -0.39 -17.08 -27.12
C ALA A 15 -0.10 -15.76 -26.40
N ASP A 16 1.17 -15.34 -26.35
CA ASP A 16 1.55 -14.05 -25.76
C ASP A 16 0.99 -12.85 -26.54
N ALA A 17 0.93 -12.94 -27.87
CA ALA A 17 0.31 -11.91 -28.71
C ALA A 17 -1.22 -11.79 -28.48
N VAL A 18 -1.91 -12.91 -28.24
CA VAL A 18 -3.35 -12.93 -27.91
C VAL A 18 -3.61 -12.22 -26.59
N VAL A 19 -2.74 -12.41 -25.59
CA VAL A 19 -2.78 -11.68 -24.31
C VAL A 19 -2.49 -10.19 -24.51
N ALA A 20 -1.47 -9.84 -25.30
CA ALA A 20 -1.11 -8.45 -25.57
C ALA A 20 -2.19 -7.66 -26.34
N LEU A 21 -3.02 -8.36 -27.11
CA LEU A 21 -4.15 -7.79 -27.85
C LEU A 21 -5.45 -7.76 -27.04
N GLU A 22 -5.41 -8.10 -25.74
CA GLU A 22 -6.56 -8.14 -24.82
C GLU A 22 -7.71 -9.00 -25.36
N ILE A 23 -7.39 -10.11 -26.03
CA ILE A 23 -8.39 -11.06 -26.49
C ILE A 23 -8.76 -11.94 -25.28
N ASP A 24 -9.89 -11.63 -24.64
CA ASP A 24 -10.38 -12.24 -23.38
C ASP A 24 -10.68 -13.76 -23.45
N ASP A 25 -10.52 -14.39 -24.60
CA ASP A 25 -10.83 -15.80 -24.78
C ASP A 25 -9.62 -16.70 -24.46
N ARG A 26 -9.51 -17.11 -23.19
CA ARG A 26 -8.47 -18.05 -22.73
C ARG A 26 -8.55 -19.43 -23.39
N THR A 27 -9.67 -19.80 -24.00
CA THR A 27 -9.76 -21.06 -24.76
C THR A 27 -8.97 -21.02 -26.07
N ALA A 28 -8.61 -19.81 -26.53
CA ALA A 28 -7.68 -19.58 -27.63
C ALA A 28 -6.30 -20.21 -27.41
N LEU A 29 -5.88 -20.31 -26.15
CA LEU A 29 -4.54 -20.73 -25.76
C LEU A 29 -4.38 -22.27 -25.75
N THR A 30 -5.49 -23.00 -25.56
CA THR A 30 -5.49 -24.47 -25.47
C THR A 30 -5.85 -25.18 -26.78
N ASP A 31 -6.66 -24.55 -27.66
CA ASP A 31 -7.05 -25.13 -28.95
C ASP A 31 -7.09 -24.10 -30.09
N LEU A 32 -5.89 -23.68 -30.53
CA LEU A 32 -5.69 -22.77 -31.66
C LEU A 32 -6.49 -23.15 -32.93
N PRO A 33 -6.52 -24.42 -33.37
CA PRO A 33 -7.33 -24.84 -34.53
C PRO A 33 -8.81 -24.51 -34.40
N THR A 34 -9.40 -24.71 -33.22
CA THR A 34 -10.81 -24.41 -32.94
C THR A 34 -11.02 -22.90 -32.81
N TRP A 35 -10.13 -22.21 -32.11
CA TRP A 35 -10.18 -20.75 -31.97
C TRP A 35 -10.08 -20.02 -33.31
N ARG A 36 -9.19 -20.46 -34.22
CA ARG A 36 -9.08 -19.92 -35.58
C ARG A 36 -10.39 -20.03 -36.37
N LYS A 37 -11.15 -21.12 -36.17
CA LYS A 37 -12.46 -21.29 -36.82
C LYS A 37 -13.52 -20.38 -36.23
N ALA A 38 -13.49 -20.16 -34.91
CA ALA A 38 -14.41 -19.29 -34.21
C ALA A 38 -14.13 -17.78 -34.45
N HIS A 39 -12.84 -17.41 -34.60
CA HIS A 39 -12.39 -16.01 -34.66
C HIS A 39 -11.36 -15.76 -35.80
N PRO A 40 -11.76 -15.90 -37.07
CA PRO A 40 -10.85 -15.80 -38.21
C PRO A 40 -10.14 -14.43 -38.34
N ASP A 41 -10.84 -13.34 -38.02
CA ASP A 41 -10.29 -11.98 -38.10
C ASP A 41 -9.30 -11.66 -36.97
N GLY A 42 -9.58 -12.16 -35.76
CA GLY A 42 -8.70 -12.05 -34.60
C GLY A 42 -7.41 -12.83 -34.81
N PHE A 43 -7.53 -14.06 -35.32
CA PHE A 43 -6.38 -14.90 -35.69
C PHE A 43 -5.50 -14.22 -36.75
N THR A 44 -6.11 -13.64 -37.79
CA THR A 44 -5.36 -12.96 -38.87
C THR A 44 -4.64 -11.70 -38.38
N ARG A 45 -5.25 -10.94 -37.47
CA ARG A 45 -4.61 -9.77 -36.83
C ARG A 45 -3.44 -10.17 -35.95
N ALA A 46 -3.60 -11.17 -35.08
CA ALA A 46 -2.52 -11.69 -34.24
C ALA A 46 -1.36 -12.25 -35.08
N CYS A 47 -1.67 -12.99 -36.14
CA CYS A 47 -0.67 -13.49 -37.10
C CYS A 47 0.09 -12.38 -37.82
N THR A 48 -0.60 -11.32 -38.24
CA THR A 48 0.03 -10.19 -38.93
C THR A 48 0.96 -9.43 -37.98
N ALA A 49 0.51 -9.18 -36.74
CA ALA A 49 1.34 -8.54 -35.72
C ALA A 49 2.61 -9.35 -35.40
N LEU A 50 2.47 -10.68 -35.27
CA LEU A 50 3.60 -11.59 -35.07
C LEU A 50 4.55 -11.63 -36.28
N TYR A 51 4.00 -11.61 -37.49
CA TYR A 51 4.80 -11.57 -38.71
C TYR A 51 5.56 -10.25 -38.87
N GLU A 52 4.95 -9.12 -38.55
CA GLU A 52 5.60 -7.80 -38.61
C GLU A 52 6.69 -7.64 -37.54
N SER A 53 6.48 -8.16 -36.33
CA SER A 53 7.51 -8.17 -35.29
C SER A 53 8.70 -9.07 -35.67
N ALA A 54 8.44 -10.23 -36.29
CA ALA A 54 9.49 -11.11 -36.79
C ALA A 54 10.26 -10.50 -37.98
N LYS A 55 9.57 -9.77 -38.86
CA LYS A 55 10.15 -9.16 -40.07
C LYS A 55 11.11 -7.99 -39.77
N GLY A 56 10.96 -7.33 -38.62
CA GLY A 56 11.86 -6.27 -38.15
C GLY A 56 13.21 -6.77 -37.62
N SER A 57 13.35 -8.07 -37.38
CA SER A 57 14.59 -8.68 -36.89
C SER A 57 15.44 -9.20 -38.05
N GLY A 58 16.45 -8.42 -38.43
CA GLY A 58 17.53 -8.87 -39.31
C GLY A 58 18.17 -10.14 -38.75
N SER A 59 17.94 -11.24 -39.45
CA SER A 59 18.35 -12.62 -39.17
C SER A 59 19.88 -12.74 -38.98
N SER A 60 20.34 -12.98 -37.75
CA SER A 60 21.31 -14.05 -37.37
C SER A 60 21.83 -13.94 -35.92
N GLY A 61 21.76 -12.76 -35.28
CA GLY A 61 22.30 -12.54 -33.94
C GLY A 61 21.33 -12.74 -32.76
N PHE A 62 20.02 -12.65 -32.99
CA PHE A 62 19.01 -12.61 -31.91
C PHE A 62 18.78 -13.96 -31.23
N ALA A 63 18.98 -15.08 -31.94
CA ALA A 63 18.82 -16.43 -31.38
C ALA A 63 19.86 -16.73 -30.28
N SER A 64 21.03 -16.09 -30.31
CA SER A 64 22.04 -16.18 -29.25
C SER A 64 21.85 -15.17 -28.12
N VAL A 65 21.05 -14.11 -28.35
CA VAL A 65 20.83 -13.00 -27.40
C VAL A 65 19.55 -13.19 -26.59
N LEU A 66 18.56 -13.93 -27.10
CA LEU A 66 17.30 -14.26 -26.41
C LEU A 66 17.49 -14.91 -25.02
N PRO A 67 18.36 -15.92 -24.83
CA PRO A 67 18.62 -16.50 -23.50
C PRO A 67 19.26 -15.50 -22.53
N PHE A 68 20.07 -14.58 -23.06
CA PHE A 68 20.71 -13.53 -22.28
C PHE A 68 19.68 -12.46 -21.86
N LEU A 69 18.77 -12.08 -22.76
CA LEU A 69 17.68 -11.15 -22.46
C LEU A 69 16.71 -11.76 -21.44
N THR A 70 16.27 -13.01 -21.60
CA THR A 70 15.39 -13.66 -20.61
C THR A 70 16.05 -13.82 -19.25
N GLY A 71 17.35 -14.17 -19.22
CA GLY A 71 18.14 -14.17 -17.98
C GLY A 71 18.25 -12.78 -17.33
N LEU A 72 18.46 -11.73 -18.13
CA LEU A 72 18.54 -10.34 -17.66
C LEU A 72 17.19 -9.83 -17.14
N PHE A 73 16.09 -10.08 -17.86
CA PHE A 73 14.74 -9.74 -17.40
C PHE A 73 14.37 -10.49 -16.12
N GLY A 74 14.72 -11.78 -16.02
CA GLY A 74 14.55 -12.56 -14.79
C GLY A 74 15.32 -11.96 -13.61
N ALA A 75 16.58 -11.56 -13.82
CA ALA A 75 17.40 -10.92 -12.79
C ALA A 75 16.86 -9.54 -12.38
N VAL A 76 16.41 -8.72 -13.34
CA VAL A 76 15.80 -7.41 -13.07
C VAL A 76 14.50 -7.57 -12.28
N LEU A 77 13.62 -8.50 -12.67
CA LEU A 77 12.38 -8.77 -11.95
C LEU A 77 12.64 -9.31 -10.54
N ALA A 78 13.61 -10.22 -10.39
CA ALA A 78 14.01 -10.71 -9.07
C ALA A 78 14.58 -9.59 -8.19
N PHE A 79 15.40 -8.69 -8.76
CA PHE A 79 15.92 -7.51 -8.06
C PHE A 79 14.79 -6.56 -7.63
N LEU A 80 13.84 -6.26 -8.53
CA LEU A 80 12.68 -5.43 -8.22
C LEU A 80 11.79 -6.08 -7.16
N ALA A 81 11.57 -7.40 -7.21
CA ALA A 81 10.83 -8.14 -6.21
C ALA A 81 11.52 -8.09 -4.84
N ALA A 82 12.84 -8.28 -4.78
CA ALA A 82 13.61 -8.17 -3.55
C ALA A 82 13.57 -6.75 -2.98
N ALA A 83 13.75 -5.72 -3.83
CA ALA A 83 13.62 -4.33 -3.43
C ALA A 83 12.21 -4.00 -2.91
N PHE A 84 11.18 -4.57 -3.54
CA PHE A 84 9.79 -4.43 -3.11
C PHE A 84 9.54 -5.05 -1.73
N VAL A 85 10.05 -6.26 -1.50
CA VAL A 85 9.95 -6.95 -0.20
C VAL A 85 10.63 -6.14 0.91
N ASP A 86 11.84 -5.62 0.64
CA ASP A 86 12.57 -4.77 1.59
C ASP A 86 11.84 -3.47 1.90
N LEU A 87 11.31 -2.78 0.87
CA LEU A 87 10.49 -1.58 1.06
C LEU A 87 9.25 -1.87 1.91
N ARG A 88 8.56 -2.99 1.66
CA ARG A 88 7.39 -3.39 2.45
C ARG A 88 7.76 -3.73 3.89
N ALA A 89 8.89 -4.39 4.12
CA ALA A 89 9.37 -4.69 5.47
C ALA A 89 9.68 -3.40 6.25
N ARG A 90 10.35 -2.42 5.63
CA ARG A 90 10.62 -1.11 6.21
C ARG A 90 9.35 -0.33 6.53
N GLY A 91 8.37 -0.35 5.62
CA GLY A 91 7.06 0.29 5.83
C GLY A 91 6.31 -0.31 7.02
N ARG A 92 6.28 -1.65 7.14
CA ARG A 92 5.70 -2.32 8.32
C ARG A 92 6.40 -1.95 9.62
N ALA A 93 7.74 -1.99 9.65
CA ALA A 93 8.50 -1.64 10.83
C ALA A 93 8.23 -0.20 11.30
N LEU A 94 8.16 0.76 10.38
CA LEU A 94 7.77 2.13 10.70
C LEU A 94 6.33 2.22 11.22
N GLY A 95 5.40 1.49 10.60
CA GLY A 95 4.01 1.40 11.06
C GLY A 95 3.90 0.85 12.49
N ASP A 96 4.64 -0.21 12.82
CA ASP A 96 4.62 -0.83 14.15
C ASP A 96 5.26 0.07 15.22
N ASN A 97 6.32 0.79 14.87
CA ASN A 97 6.91 1.81 15.74
C ASN A 97 5.93 2.94 16.03
N LEU A 98 5.17 3.40 15.03
CA LEU A 98 4.11 4.40 15.21
C LEU A 98 2.96 3.87 16.09
N ARG A 99 2.47 2.65 15.85
CA ARG A 99 1.45 2.00 16.68
C ARG A 99 1.88 1.95 18.14
N THR A 100 3.11 1.50 18.39
CA THR A 100 3.66 1.41 19.74
C THR A 100 3.77 2.79 20.39
N ALA A 101 4.27 3.79 19.66
CA ALA A 101 4.43 5.14 20.19
C ALA A 101 3.10 5.83 20.50
N VAL A 102 2.08 5.65 19.65
CA VAL A 102 0.77 6.26 19.87
C VAL A 102 -0.01 5.56 20.98
N THR A 103 0.09 4.24 21.11
CA THR A 103 -0.52 3.51 22.23
C THR A 103 0.11 3.94 23.56
N ASP A 104 1.44 4.02 23.65
CA ASP A 104 2.15 4.47 24.86
C ASP A 104 1.78 5.91 25.23
N PHE A 105 1.67 6.81 24.24
CA PHE A 105 1.20 8.18 24.47
C PHE A 105 -0.25 8.24 24.93
N HIS A 106 -1.14 7.47 24.28
CA HIS A 106 -2.57 7.43 24.59
C HIS A 106 -2.82 6.89 26.02
N GLU A 107 -2.19 5.77 26.38
CA GLU A 107 -2.31 5.19 27.72
C GLU A 107 -1.84 6.16 28.81
N ARG A 108 -0.71 6.83 28.60
CA ARG A 108 -0.18 7.84 29.54
C ARG A 108 -1.06 9.06 29.61
N GLY A 109 -1.63 9.50 28.48
CA GLY A 109 -2.59 10.59 28.41
C GLY A 109 -3.85 10.27 29.22
N ASP A 110 -4.40 9.07 29.05
CA ASP A 110 -5.58 8.59 29.78
C ASP A 110 -5.32 8.44 31.29
N VAL A 111 -4.13 7.94 31.69
CA VAL A 111 -3.71 7.92 33.10
C VAL A 111 -3.57 9.34 33.66
N PHE A 112 -2.95 10.25 32.91
CA PHE A 112 -2.76 11.64 33.33
C PHE A 112 -4.08 12.38 33.50
N LEU A 113 -5.00 12.24 32.54
CA LEU A 113 -6.33 12.87 32.58
C LEU A 113 -7.20 12.34 33.72
N ARG A 114 -7.14 11.03 34.02
CA ARG A 114 -7.85 10.44 35.18
C ARG A 114 -7.26 10.85 36.52
N GLY A 115 -5.94 11.05 36.57
CA GLY A 115 -5.19 11.38 37.78
C GLY A 115 -4.95 12.87 38.00
N ILE A 116 -5.58 13.73 37.20
CA ILE A 116 -5.18 15.13 37.12
C ILE A 116 -5.43 15.86 38.45
N LYS A 117 -4.35 16.48 38.94
CA LYS A 117 -4.35 17.36 40.11
C LYS A 117 -3.53 18.59 39.76
N VAL A 118 -3.83 19.72 40.40
CA VAL A 118 -3.01 20.92 40.26
C VAL A 118 -1.56 20.57 40.63
N GLY A 119 -0.64 20.74 39.68
CA GLY A 119 0.79 20.41 39.85
C GLY A 119 1.16 18.93 39.67
N ALA A 120 0.28 18.10 39.10
CA ALA A 120 0.64 16.72 38.76
C ALA A 120 1.82 16.67 37.78
N ALA A 121 2.77 15.78 38.03
CA ALA A 121 3.92 15.58 37.16
C ALA A 121 3.50 14.98 35.82
N ASP A 122 3.92 15.60 34.72
CA ASP A 122 3.61 15.20 33.34
C ASP A 122 4.82 14.61 32.60
N SER A 123 5.95 14.41 33.28
CA SER A 123 7.22 14.02 32.65
C SER A 123 7.14 12.74 31.81
N GLU A 124 6.37 11.75 32.25
CA GLU A 124 6.14 10.49 31.53
C GLU A 124 5.30 10.69 30.27
N LEU A 125 4.30 11.59 30.32
CA LEU A 125 3.48 11.98 29.17
C LEU A 125 4.30 12.77 28.16
N VAL A 126 5.10 13.74 28.61
CA VAL A 126 6.01 14.54 27.79
C VAL A 126 7.03 13.66 27.07
N ARG A 127 7.56 12.63 27.75
CA ARG A 127 8.49 11.66 27.14
C ARG A 127 7.82 10.87 26.02
N ALA A 128 6.61 10.36 26.24
CA ALA A 128 5.87 9.61 25.23
C ALA A 128 5.44 10.50 24.05
N ARG A 129 5.01 11.74 24.33
CA ARG A 129 4.73 12.77 23.31
C ARG A 129 5.94 12.97 22.40
N ARG A 130 7.12 13.21 22.98
CA ARG A 130 8.37 13.42 22.21
C ARG A 130 8.70 12.21 21.34
N LYS A 131 8.52 11.00 21.87
CA LYS A 131 8.70 9.76 21.11
C LYS A 131 7.75 9.71 19.91
N LEU A 132 6.47 10.00 20.10
CA LEU A 132 5.47 10.03 19.03
C LEU A 132 5.79 11.10 17.96
N VAL A 133 6.12 12.33 18.38
CA VAL A 133 6.52 13.42 17.48
C VAL A 133 7.73 13.03 16.64
N ASN A 134 8.76 12.42 17.25
CA ASN A 134 9.94 11.96 16.51
C ASN A 134 9.60 10.88 15.47
N GLN A 135 8.71 9.94 15.79
CA GLN A 135 8.27 8.93 14.82
C GLN A 135 7.47 9.54 13.67
N LEU A 136 6.54 10.46 13.96
CA LEU A 136 5.78 11.18 12.94
C LEU A 136 6.68 12.07 12.06
N ALA A 137 7.72 12.67 12.64
CA ALA A 137 8.71 13.45 11.89
C ALA A 137 9.53 12.57 10.93
N ASP A 138 9.97 11.38 11.34
CA ASP A 138 10.65 10.43 10.45
C ASP A 138 9.73 10.00 9.30
N VAL A 139 8.45 9.73 9.59
CA VAL A 139 7.46 9.40 8.56
C VAL A 139 7.22 10.58 7.61
N LYS A 140 7.15 11.82 8.12
CA LYS A 140 7.03 13.03 7.29
C LYS A 140 8.25 13.22 6.38
N ALA A 141 9.46 12.96 6.88
CA ALA A 141 10.68 13.06 6.09
C ALA A 141 10.70 12.06 4.93
N ARG A 142 10.20 10.84 5.15
CA ARG A 142 10.10 9.78 4.12
C ARG A 142 8.91 9.95 3.19
N HIS A 143 7.82 10.56 3.67
CA HIS A 143 6.55 10.73 2.95
C HIS A 143 6.06 12.18 3.00
N PRO A 144 6.79 13.16 2.42
CA PRO A 144 6.51 14.60 2.59
C PRO A 144 5.16 15.05 2.03
N LYS A 145 4.56 14.27 1.13
CA LYS A 145 3.25 14.56 0.51
C LYS A 145 2.06 14.01 1.31
N TRP A 146 2.29 13.31 2.42
CA TRP A 146 1.20 12.75 3.24
C TRP A 146 0.68 13.81 4.21
N HIS A 147 -0.35 14.55 3.79
CA HIS A 147 -0.98 15.60 4.59
C HIS A 147 -1.47 15.12 5.95
N LEU A 148 -1.94 13.86 6.04
CA LEU A 148 -2.39 13.25 7.30
C LEU A 148 -1.31 13.31 8.40
N VAL A 149 -0.03 13.18 8.05
CA VAL A 149 1.07 13.27 9.03
C VAL A 149 1.21 14.69 9.58
N THR A 150 0.97 15.70 8.76
CA THR A 150 1.00 17.10 9.20
C THR A 150 -0.20 17.41 10.09
N THR A 151 -1.40 16.94 9.72
CA THR A 151 -2.60 17.06 10.55
C THR A 151 -2.46 16.34 11.90
N ALA A 152 -1.76 15.20 11.96
CA ALA A 152 -1.50 14.51 13.22
C ALA A 152 -0.45 15.20 14.13
N LEU A 153 0.45 16.01 13.55
CA LEU A 153 1.46 16.74 14.31
C LEU A 153 0.92 18.01 14.96
N GLU A 154 -0.04 18.69 14.33
CA GLU A 154 -0.58 19.98 14.79
C GLU A 154 -1.18 19.92 16.22
N PRO A 155 -2.06 18.96 16.58
CA PRO A 155 -2.59 18.85 17.94
C PRO A 155 -1.52 18.54 18.98
N LEU A 156 -0.41 17.89 18.56
CA LEU A 156 0.68 17.55 19.46
C LEU A 156 1.48 18.78 19.86
N ASP A 157 1.51 19.85 19.08
CA ASP A 157 2.26 21.08 19.43
C ASP A 157 1.44 22.03 20.32
N ASP A 158 0.16 22.20 20.02
CA ASP A 158 -0.72 23.14 20.71
C ASP A 158 -1.55 22.48 21.83
N THR A 159 -2.61 21.76 21.45
CA THR A 159 -3.69 21.32 22.36
C THR A 159 -3.27 20.22 23.32
N LEU A 160 -2.52 19.23 22.83
CA LEU A 160 -2.06 18.07 23.59
C LEU A 160 -0.62 18.26 24.12
N GLY A 161 -0.11 19.50 24.05
CA GLY A 161 1.20 19.92 24.52
C GLY A 161 1.17 20.51 25.95
N PRO A 162 1.81 21.67 26.21
CA PRO A 162 1.83 22.31 27.53
C PRO A 162 0.43 22.56 28.11
N ALA A 163 -0.57 22.70 27.24
CA ALA A 163 -1.97 22.91 27.61
C ALA A 163 -2.58 21.74 28.40
N MET A 164 -2.05 20.51 28.32
CA MET A 164 -2.49 19.44 29.22
C MET A 164 -2.09 19.69 30.68
N GLY A 165 -0.94 20.32 30.92
CA GLY A 165 -0.42 20.62 32.25
C GLY A 165 -0.81 21.99 32.82
N GLN A 166 -1.24 22.94 31.96
CA GLN A 166 -1.46 24.34 32.35
C GLN A 166 -2.93 24.75 32.34
N GLY A 167 -3.33 25.56 33.34
CA GLY A 167 -4.64 26.22 33.38
C GLY A 167 -5.79 25.37 33.92
N TRP A 168 -5.48 24.39 34.78
CA TRP A 168 -6.49 23.74 35.60
C TRP A 168 -6.95 24.70 36.70
N ASP A 169 -8.26 25.00 36.73
CA ASP A 169 -8.90 25.76 37.81
C ASP A 169 -9.65 24.81 38.75
N ASP A 170 -9.88 25.24 39.99
CA ASP A 170 -10.65 24.44 40.97
C ASP A 170 -12.14 24.30 40.60
N ASN A 171 -12.56 24.84 39.44
CA ASN A 171 -13.93 24.73 38.96
C ASN A 171 -14.18 23.32 38.36
N ALA A 172 -14.79 22.46 39.17
CA ALA A 172 -15.06 21.06 38.83
C ALA A 172 -15.90 20.84 37.56
N THR A 173 -16.68 21.82 37.09
CA THR A 173 -17.46 21.68 35.84
C THR A 173 -16.61 21.99 34.61
N ARG A 174 -15.86 23.11 34.62
CA ARG A 174 -14.93 23.45 33.53
C ARG A 174 -13.84 22.41 33.36
N SER A 175 -13.34 21.87 34.49
CA SER A 175 -12.38 20.78 34.49
C SER A 175 -12.94 19.51 33.84
N ARG A 176 -14.22 19.15 34.09
CA ARG A 176 -14.84 17.96 33.47
C ARG A 176 -15.03 18.09 31.96
N ASP A 177 -15.56 19.23 31.50
CA ASP A 177 -15.71 19.46 30.06
C ASP A 177 -14.36 19.46 29.35
N ARG A 178 -13.34 20.08 29.97
CA ARG A 178 -11.97 20.06 29.43
C ARG A 178 -11.36 18.64 29.38
N VAL A 179 -11.55 17.82 30.42
CA VAL A 179 -11.11 16.41 30.39
C VAL A 179 -11.78 15.67 29.24
N ARG A 180 -13.09 15.86 29.04
CA ARG A 180 -13.83 15.23 27.94
C ARG A 180 -13.24 15.64 26.58
N ASP A 181 -13.07 16.94 26.35
CA ASP A 181 -12.59 17.47 25.06
C ASP A 181 -11.13 17.03 24.76
N LEU A 182 -10.28 16.97 25.80
CA LEU A 182 -8.92 16.42 25.69
C LEU A 182 -8.92 14.91 25.40
N THR A 183 -9.85 14.17 26.02
CA THR A 183 -10.00 12.72 25.77
C THR A 183 -10.45 12.45 24.33
N GLU A 184 -11.39 13.24 23.82
CA GLU A 184 -11.83 13.18 22.43
C GLU A 184 -10.68 13.47 21.46
N SER A 185 -9.95 14.55 21.70
CA SER A 185 -8.77 14.92 20.91
C SER A 185 -7.67 13.84 20.92
N LEU A 186 -7.45 13.19 22.08
CA LEU A 186 -6.49 12.10 22.23
C LEU A 186 -6.91 10.85 21.43
N ASN A 187 -8.22 10.53 21.41
CA ASN A 187 -8.76 9.43 20.62
C ASN A 187 -8.68 9.72 19.12
N GLU A 188 -9.04 10.92 18.68
CA GLU A 188 -8.93 11.34 17.29
C GLU A 188 -7.49 11.27 16.79
N LEU A 189 -6.53 11.79 17.59
CA LEU A 189 -5.11 11.67 17.28
C LEU A 189 -4.69 10.21 17.15
N ARG A 190 -5.10 9.34 18.09
CA ARG A 190 -4.77 7.91 18.04
C ARG A 190 -5.25 7.29 16.73
N ASP A 191 -6.50 7.51 16.38
CA ASP A 191 -7.11 6.90 15.20
C ASP A 191 -6.48 7.42 13.90
N ASN A 192 -6.14 8.72 13.84
CA ASN A 192 -5.39 9.32 12.74
C ASN A 192 -3.98 8.69 12.60
N VAL A 193 -3.23 8.51 13.69
CA VAL A 193 -1.91 7.88 13.64
C VAL A 193 -1.99 6.39 13.29
N LEU A 194 -3.00 5.67 13.78
CA LEU A 194 -3.24 4.28 13.39
C LEU A 194 -3.57 4.15 11.90
N THR A 195 -4.31 5.12 11.34
CA THR A 195 -4.59 5.21 9.89
C THR A 195 -3.31 5.42 9.09
N ILE A 196 -2.41 6.30 9.56
CA ILE A 196 -1.08 6.48 8.95
C ILE A 196 -0.27 5.18 9.01
N ALA A 197 -0.23 4.52 10.17
CA ALA A 197 0.50 3.27 10.36
C ALA A 197 -0.04 2.12 9.50
N ALA A 198 -1.36 2.08 9.26
CA ALA A 198 -1.97 1.15 8.31
C ALA A 198 -1.56 1.48 6.87
N GLY A 199 -1.57 2.76 6.50
CA GLY A 199 -1.11 3.22 5.19
C GLY A 199 0.33 2.82 4.88
N LEU A 200 1.24 2.89 5.87
CA LEU A 200 2.64 2.48 5.71
C LEU A 200 2.82 0.98 5.40
N ALA A 201 1.86 0.15 5.80
CA ALA A 201 1.88 -1.28 5.49
C ALA A 201 1.34 -1.62 4.09
N VAL A 202 0.61 -0.68 3.46
CA VAL A 202 -0.10 -0.86 2.18
C VAL A 202 0.56 -0.10 1.02
N VAL A 203 1.18 1.06 1.28
CA VAL A 203 1.72 1.91 0.22
C VAL A 203 3.07 1.40 -0.29
N VAL A 204 2.98 0.51 -1.29
CA VAL A 204 3.92 0.43 -2.42
C VAL A 204 3.07 0.19 -3.67
N GLY A 205 2.60 1.25 -4.34
CA GLY A 205 1.98 1.12 -5.67
C GLY A 205 0.97 2.19 -6.09
N SER A 206 0.19 2.77 -5.18
CA SER A 206 -0.97 3.61 -5.56
C SER A 206 -0.83 5.07 -5.14
N HIS A 207 -0.07 5.84 -5.92
CA HIS A 207 -0.07 7.31 -5.85
C HIS A 207 -1.44 7.95 -6.20
N LYS A 208 -2.47 7.16 -6.50
CA LYS A 208 -3.75 7.65 -7.04
C LYS A 208 -4.98 7.49 -6.12
N ALA A 209 -4.89 6.79 -4.99
CA ALA A 209 -6.10 6.38 -4.26
C ALA A 209 -6.50 7.23 -3.04
N VAL A 210 -5.68 8.19 -2.58
CA VAL A 210 -6.05 9.05 -1.43
C VAL A 210 -6.45 10.43 -1.95
N LYS A 211 -7.60 10.49 -2.63
CA LYS A 211 -8.18 11.75 -3.08
C LYS A 211 -9.70 11.78 -3.04
N GLU A 212 -10.34 11.14 -2.07
CA GLU A 212 -11.75 11.43 -1.75
C GLU A 212 -12.16 10.81 -0.40
N VAL A 213 -11.95 11.55 0.69
CA VAL A 213 -12.83 11.46 1.86
C VAL A 213 -13.08 12.89 2.30
N LYS A 214 -14.08 13.51 1.66
CA LYS A 214 -14.58 14.83 2.04
C LYS A 214 -16.09 14.73 2.18
N GLY A 215 -16.53 14.59 3.44
CA GLY A 215 -17.90 14.82 3.86
C GLY A 215 -18.73 13.56 4.12
N GLY A 216 -19.24 13.44 5.36
CA GLY A 216 -20.32 12.52 5.70
C GLY A 216 -19.96 11.60 6.86
N GLY A 217 -20.63 11.79 7.99
CA GLY A 217 -20.34 11.12 9.26
C GLY A 217 -20.46 9.60 9.27
N ALA A 218 -19.94 9.04 10.36
CA ALA A 218 -20.09 7.69 10.88
C ALA A 218 -20.94 6.72 10.02
N LYS A 219 -20.27 5.86 9.26
CA LYS A 219 -20.78 4.53 8.92
C LYS A 219 -19.65 3.56 8.61
N ALA A 220 -19.84 2.34 9.11
CA ALA A 220 -18.93 1.21 9.20
C ALA A 220 -17.86 1.11 8.09
N VAL A 221 -16.62 0.90 8.53
CA VAL A 221 -15.48 0.52 7.71
C VAL A 221 -15.74 -0.87 7.12
N GLY A 222 -16.34 -0.90 5.93
CA GLY A 222 -16.23 -2.01 5.01
C GLY A 222 -14.86 -1.94 4.36
N ILE A 223 -13.88 -2.66 4.90
CA ILE A 223 -12.61 -2.91 4.22
C ILE A 223 -12.95 -3.77 3.01
N ALA A 224 -13.12 -3.14 1.84
CA ALA A 224 -13.19 -3.84 0.57
C ALA A 224 -11.78 -4.36 0.25
N THR A 225 -11.46 -5.52 0.81
CA THR A 225 -10.31 -6.34 0.42
C THR A 225 -10.53 -6.77 -1.04
N THR A 226 -9.93 -6.04 -1.96
CA THR A 226 -9.79 -6.45 -3.36
C THR A 226 -8.32 -6.67 -3.63
N ALA A 227 -8.01 -7.85 -4.20
CA ALA A 227 -6.71 -8.52 -4.30
C ALA A 227 -6.24 -9.13 -2.96
N GLU A 228 -6.03 -10.43 -2.79
CA GLU A 228 -5.65 -11.47 -3.76
C GLU A 228 -5.78 -12.83 -3.06
N THR A 229 -6.89 -13.52 -3.30
CA THR A 229 -7.10 -14.92 -2.87
C THR A 229 -6.65 -15.81 -4.02
N ALA A 230 -5.34 -16.02 -4.17
CA ALA A 230 -4.79 -16.98 -5.12
C ALA A 230 -3.39 -17.46 -4.74
N ALA A 231 -3.19 -17.87 -3.49
CA ALA A 231 -2.11 -18.79 -3.13
C ALA A 231 -2.44 -19.42 -1.77
N VAL A 232 -2.11 -20.71 -1.62
CA VAL A 232 -2.29 -21.54 -0.42
C VAL A 232 -3.66 -22.24 -0.30
N ALA A 233 -3.88 -23.21 -1.18
CA ALA A 233 -4.62 -24.44 -0.85
C ALA A 233 -4.25 -25.55 -1.85
N ALA A 234 -2.99 -26.02 -1.80
CA ALA A 234 -2.60 -27.30 -2.37
C ALA A 234 -1.25 -27.73 -1.78
N GLU A 235 -1.23 -28.10 -0.50
CA GLU A 235 -0.30 -29.14 -0.05
C GLU A 235 -0.80 -29.83 1.22
N GLU A 236 -0.55 -31.15 1.25
CA GLU A 236 -0.88 -32.15 2.28
C GLU A 236 -2.32 -32.66 2.30
N ARG A 237 -2.64 -33.95 2.14
CA ARG A 237 -1.99 -35.26 1.87
C ARG A 237 -3.11 -36.28 2.19
N PRO A 238 -2.99 -37.60 1.96
CA PRO A 238 -2.31 -38.37 0.91
C PRO A 238 -3.31 -38.97 -0.11
#